data_AF-A0A3D0K064-F1
#
_entry.id   AF-A0A3D0K064-F1
#
_cell.length_a   1.000
_cell.length_b   1.000
_cell.length_c   1.000
_cell.angle_alpha   90.00
_cell.angle_beta   90.00
_cell.angle_gamma   90.00
#
_symmetry.space_group_name_H-M   'P 1'
#
loop_
_entity.id
_entity.type
_entity.pdbx_description
1 polymer ?
#
loop_
_entity_poly.entity_id
_entity_poly.type
_entity_poly.pdbx_seq_one_letter_code
_entity_poly.pdbx_strand_id
1 'polypeptide(L)'
;MAQDQRPPQQPKSDKDPQQQTPPQGRLGRGLMSWVLIIGALFIFLALLNNSPSGKEIKSWNAFKVLIDPASGKLAEESPGNPMPVMIKNDRIVAMIKPHDPALNNTSEPAPVYFSMDGGNRDFYLNTLDTLGVDHTAKTGQSVWLQLLITIGPFLLLVLLIWFLIA
;
A
#
# COMPACT_ATOMS: atom_id res chain seq x y z
N MET A 1 -29.97 56.82 -76.36
CA MET A 1 -31.42 56.61 -76.51
C MET A 1 -31.68 55.13 -76.21
N ALA A 2 -32.44 54.66 -75.23
CA ALA A 2 -33.13 55.24 -74.08
C ALA A 2 -33.05 54.19 -72.95
N GLN A 3 -32.90 54.64 -71.70
CA GLN A 3 -33.12 53.81 -70.51
C GLN A 3 -34.63 53.63 -70.33
N ASP A 4 -35.09 52.41 -70.11
CA ASP A 4 -36.42 52.16 -69.58
C ASP A 4 -36.33 51.40 -68.26
N GLN A 5 -36.90 52.03 -67.24
CA GLN A 5 -36.68 51.79 -65.81
C GLN A 5 -37.62 50.67 -65.33
N ARG A 6 -37.09 49.66 -64.62
CA ARG A 6 -37.90 48.75 -63.79
C ARG A 6 -37.93 49.25 -62.34
N PRO A 7 -39.10 49.24 -61.67
CA PRO A 7 -39.27 49.70 -60.29
C PRO A 7 -38.84 48.65 -59.23
N PRO A 8 -38.77 49.03 -57.93
CA PRO A 8 -37.91 48.43 -56.91
C PRO A 8 -38.66 47.60 -55.84
N GLN A 9 -37.92 46.81 -55.04
CA GLN A 9 -38.07 46.51 -53.59
C GLN A 9 -37.41 45.14 -53.26
N GLN A 10 -36.24 45.10 -52.59
CA GLN A 10 -35.96 45.06 -51.12
C GLN A 10 -36.11 43.66 -50.45
N PRO A 11 -35.43 43.33 -49.33
CA PRO A 11 -33.99 43.41 -49.06
C PRO A 11 -33.44 42.22 -48.20
N LYS A 12 -32.12 42.25 -47.90
CA LYS A 12 -31.35 41.57 -46.82
C LYS A 12 -30.94 40.10 -46.98
N SER A 13 -29.63 39.84 -46.88
CA SER A 13 -29.08 39.17 -45.69
C SER A 13 -27.56 39.32 -45.61
N ASP A 14 -27.09 39.88 -44.49
CA ASP A 14 -25.73 39.71 -43.96
C ASP A 14 -25.36 38.23 -43.87
N LYS A 15 -24.08 37.90 -44.15
CA LYS A 15 -23.14 37.26 -43.20
C LYS A 15 -21.89 36.77 -43.91
N ASP A 16 -20.74 37.29 -43.49
CA ASP A 16 -19.44 36.68 -43.69
C ASP A 16 -19.42 35.23 -43.19
N PRO A 17 -18.83 34.27 -43.93
CA PRO A 17 -18.46 33.00 -43.34
C PRO A 17 -17.15 33.18 -42.55
N GLN A 18 -17.27 33.56 -41.28
CA GLN A 18 -16.25 33.21 -40.29
C GLN A 18 -16.17 31.69 -40.20
N GLN A 19 -15.09 31.16 -40.73
CA GLN A 19 -14.73 29.75 -40.65
C GLN A 19 -14.43 29.42 -39.19
N GLN A 20 -15.44 28.91 -38.49
CA GLN A 20 -15.35 28.44 -37.11
C GLN A 20 -14.34 27.29 -37.08
N THR A 21 -13.24 27.48 -36.36
CA THR A 21 -12.42 26.35 -35.92
C THR A 21 -13.29 25.45 -35.03
N PRO A 22 -13.30 24.12 -35.24
CA PRO A 22 -14.06 23.24 -34.38
C PRO A 22 -13.56 23.39 -32.94
N PRO A 23 -14.44 23.49 -31.93
CA PRO A 23 -14.00 23.48 -30.56
C PRO A 23 -13.35 22.12 -30.29
N GLN A 24 -12.02 22.11 -30.20
CA GLN A 24 -11.30 21.00 -29.58
C GLN A 24 -11.81 20.93 -28.15
N GLY A 25 -12.72 19.99 -27.92
CA GLY A 25 -13.25 19.68 -26.60
C GLY A 25 -12.08 19.50 -25.65
N ARG A 26 -11.94 20.42 -24.70
CA ARG A 26 -11.19 20.20 -23.46
C ARG A 26 -11.99 19.24 -22.58
N LEU A 27 -12.38 18.10 -23.13
CA LEU A 27 -13.11 17.01 -22.51
C LEU A 27 -12.17 15.81 -22.52
N GLY A 28 -11.35 15.68 -21.48
CA GLY A 28 -10.44 14.55 -21.35
C GLY A 28 -9.36 14.72 -20.29
N ARG A 29 -8.97 15.96 -19.96
CA ARG A 29 -7.89 16.22 -18.98
C ARG A 29 -8.33 15.95 -17.54
N GLY A 30 -9.59 16.21 -17.19
CA GLY A 30 -10.12 15.93 -15.85
C GLY A 30 -10.34 14.44 -15.58
N LEU A 31 -10.89 13.71 -16.56
CA LEU A 31 -11.20 12.29 -16.41
C LEU A 31 -9.97 11.37 -16.45
N MET A 32 -8.98 11.64 -17.32
CA MET A 32 -7.74 10.88 -17.31
C MET A 32 -6.86 11.18 -16.08
N SER A 33 -6.91 12.41 -15.56
CA SER A 33 -6.08 12.78 -14.41
C SER A 33 -6.51 12.10 -13.11
N TRP A 34 -7.81 11.90 -12.85
CA TRP A 34 -8.24 11.20 -11.63
C TRP A 34 -7.91 9.70 -11.70
N VAL A 35 -7.97 9.07 -12.88
CA VAL A 35 -7.57 7.67 -13.06
C VAL A 35 -6.08 7.48 -12.80
N LEU A 36 -5.24 8.41 -13.28
CA LEU A 36 -3.81 8.39 -12.99
C LEU A 36 -3.51 8.61 -11.50
N ILE A 37 -4.25 9.52 -10.84
CA ILE A 37 -4.10 9.75 -9.40
C ILE A 37 -4.50 8.50 -8.61
N ILE A 38 -5.66 7.88 -8.92
CA ILE A 38 -6.11 6.66 -8.24
C ILE A 38 -5.16 5.50 -8.52
N GLY A 39 -4.70 5.34 -9.76
CA GLY A 39 -3.71 4.31 -10.12
C GLY A 39 -2.40 4.47 -9.35
N ALA A 40 -1.88 5.70 -9.27
CA ALA A 40 -0.70 6.01 -8.45
C ALA A 40 -0.93 5.74 -6.96
N LEU A 41 -2.13 6.03 -6.45
CA LEU A 41 -2.51 5.79 -5.06
C LEU A 41 -2.63 4.29 -4.75
N PHE A 42 -3.16 3.49 -5.67
CA PHE A 42 -3.17 2.03 -5.56
C PHE A 42 -1.78 1.43 -5.60
N ILE A 43 -0.91 1.90 -6.51
CA ILE A 43 0.50 1.45 -6.56
C ILE A 43 1.21 1.86 -5.27
N PHE A 44 1.02 3.10 -4.80
CA PHE A 44 1.60 3.58 -3.55
C PHE A 44 1.13 2.74 -2.35
N LEU A 45 -0.17 2.44 -2.25
CA LEU A 45 -0.72 1.55 -1.22
C LEU A 45 -0.21 0.12 -1.35
N ALA A 46 -0.05 -0.40 -2.57
CA ALA A 46 0.51 -1.73 -2.80
C ALA A 46 1.97 -1.80 -2.36
N LEU A 47 2.76 -0.75 -2.62
CA LEU A 47 4.15 -0.64 -2.17
C LEU A 47 4.25 -0.56 -0.64
N LEU A 48 3.35 0.16 0.03
CA LEU A 48 3.29 0.20 1.49
C LEU A 48 2.93 -1.15 2.13
N ASN A 49 2.18 -2.00 1.41
CA ASN A 49 1.77 -3.31 1.90
C ASN A 49 2.72 -4.46 1.48
N ASN A 50 3.80 -4.17 0.77
CA ASN A 50 4.77 -5.19 0.37
C ASN A 50 5.63 -5.63 1.57
N SER A 51 5.05 -6.44 2.46
CA SER A 51 5.80 -7.10 3.53
C SER A 51 6.57 -8.27 2.94
N PRO A 52 7.91 -8.34 3.13
CA PRO A 52 8.67 -9.48 2.64
C PRO A 52 8.12 -10.78 3.22
N SER A 53 7.72 -11.69 2.33
CA SER A 53 7.29 -13.03 2.68
C SER A 53 8.51 -13.84 3.08
N GLY A 54 8.72 -13.99 4.39
CA GLY A 54 9.81 -14.80 4.91
C GLY A 54 9.63 -16.29 4.65
N LYS A 55 10.66 -17.09 4.94
CA LYS A 55 10.56 -18.55 4.92
C LYS A 55 9.91 -19.05 6.21
N GLU A 56 8.90 -19.90 6.09
CA GLU A 56 8.25 -20.50 7.27
C GLU A 56 9.09 -21.64 7.84
N ILE A 57 9.26 -21.65 9.16
CA ILE A 57 9.78 -22.75 9.95
C ILE A 57 8.60 -23.37 10.69
N LYS A 58 8.17 -24.57 10.26
CA LYS A 58 6.92 -25.18 10.78
C LYS A 58 7.01 -25.67 12.22
N SER A 59 8.21 -25.89 12.75
CA SER A 59 8.42 -26.46 14.08
C SER A 59 8.89 -25.37 15.05
N TRP A 60 8.18 -25.22 16.16
CA TRP A 60 8.57 -24.30 17.23
C TRP A 60 9.96 -24.63 17.79
N ASN A 61 10.28 -25.92 17.95
CA ASN A 61 11.59 -26.32 18.43
C ASN A 61 12.71 -25.99 17.44
N ALA A 62 12.46 -26.19 16.13
CA ALA A 62 13.43 -25.77 15.11
C ALA A 62 13.60 -24.25 15.10
N PHE A 63 12.52 -23.50 15.28
CA PHE A 63 12.57 -22.04 15.34
C PHE A 63 13.33 -21.55 16.57
N LYS A 64 13.11 -22.14 17.76
CA LYS A 64 13.85 -21.80 18.98
C LYS A 64 15.37 -21.91 18.82
N VAL A 65 15.84 -22.98 18.17
CA VAL A 65 17.28 -23.17 17.90
C VAL A 65 17.85 -22.07 17.01
N LEU A 66 17.03 -21.49 16.11
CA LEU A 66 17.46 -20.41 15.21
C LEU A 66 17.50 -19.05 15.90
N ILE A 67 16.60 -18.80 16.84
CA ILE A 67 16.52 -17.52 17.55
C ILE A 67 17.34 -17.50 18.84
N ASP A 68 17.88 -18.64 19.25
CA ASP A 68 18.78 -18.74 20.39
C ASP A 68 19.99 -17.81 20.15
N PRO A 69 20.32 -16.91 21.08
CA PRO A 69 21.49 -16.03 20.96
C PRO A 69 22.79 -16.79 20.73
N ALA A 70 22.91 -18.01 21.28
CA ALA A 70 24.08 -18.86 21.09
C ALA A 70 24.22 -19.40 19.66
N SER A 71 23.16 -19.41 18.87
CA SER A 71 23.17 -19.91 17.49
C SER A 71 23.94 -18.98 16.53
N GLY A 72 24.02 -17.69 16.85
CA GLY A 72 24.61 -16.66 15.99
C GLY A 72 23.99 -16.61 14.58
N LYS A 73 22.72 -17.01 14.44
CA LYS A 73 22.00 -17.04 13.16
C LYS A 73 21.24 -15.76 12.86
N LEU A 74 20.89 -15.00 13.89
CA LEU A 74 20.19 -13.74 13.75
C LEU A 74 21.09 -12.69 13.09
N ALA A 75 20.49 -11.82 12.30
CA ALA A 75 21.14 -10.59 11.84
C ALA A 75 21.44 -9.71 13.04
N GLU A 76 22.49 -8.90 12.96
CA GLU A 76 22.94 -8.03 14.04
C GLU A 76 22.64 -6.56 13.69
N GLU A 77 22.14 -5.79 14.65
CA GLU A 77 22.00 -4.33 14.51
C GLU A 77 23.33 -3.62 14.75
N SER A 78 24.14 -4.17 15.65
CA SER A 78 25.48 -3.74 16.00
C SER A 78 26.32 -4.98 16.35
N PRO A 79 27.65 -4.99 16.19
CA PRO A 79 28.47 -6.18 16.47
C PRO A 79 28.21 -6.76 17.86
N GLY A 80 27.75 -8.02 17.89
CA GLY A 80 27.40 -8.72 19.13
C GLY A 80 26.01 -8.40 19.69
N ASN A 81 25.21 -7.61 18.99
CA ASN A 81 23.83 -7.30 19.35
C ASN A 81 22.86 -7.82 18.27
N PRO A 82 22.27 -9.02 18.45
CA PRO A 82 21.32 -9.58 17.49
C PRO A 82 20.05 -8.73 17.41
N MET A 83 19.46 -8.66 16.21
CA MET A 83 18.19 -7.98 16.00
C MET A 83 17.08 -8.66 16.81
N PRO A 84 16.19 -7.89 17.46
CA PRO A 84 15.12 -8.44 18.25
C PRO A 84 14.11 -9.19 17.36
N VAL A 85 13.56 -10.27 17.90
CA VAL A 85 12.51 -11.04 17.26
C VAL A 85 11.19 -10.24 17.27
N MET A 86 10.52 -10.13 16.13
CA MET A 86 9.26 -9.42 16.02
C MET A 86 8.08 -10.35 16.24
N ILE A 87 7.25 -10.03 17.22
CA ILE A 87 6.02 -10.76 17.50
C ILE A 87 4.87 -10.01 16.83
N LYS A 88 4.23 -10.67 15.87
CA LYS A 88 3.01 -10.21 15.18
C LYS A 88 1.80 -10.92 15.78
N ASN A 89 0.61 -10.75 15.21
CA ASN A 89 -0.61 -11.37 15.74
C ASN A 89 -0.68 -12.88 15.46
N ASP A 90 -0.17 -13.31 14.30
CA ASP A 90 -0.30 -14.67 13.76
C ASP A 90 1.05 -15.39 13.61
N ARG A 91 2.16 -14.71 13.91
CA ARG A 91 3.51 -15.26 13.72
C ARG A 91 4.57 -14.54 14.52
N ILE A 92 5.70 -15.22 14.66
CA ILE A 92 6.94 -14.70 15.23
C ILE A 92 7.95 -14.62 14.09
N VAL A 93 8.58 -13.47 13.89
CA VAL A 93 9.48 -13.19 12.77
C VAL A 93 10.88 -12.88 13.29
N ALA A 94 11.88 -13.58 12.78
CA ALA A 94 13.28 -13.32 13.05
C ALA A 94 14.01 -12.93 11.77
N MET A 95 15.00 -12.04 11.87
CA MET A 95 15.86 -11.68 10.75
C MET A 95 17.11 -12.54 10.79
N ILE A 96 17.37 -13.27 9.72
CA ILE A 96 18.56 -14.13 9.58
C ILE A 96 19.67 -13.34 8.90
N LYS A 97 20.90 -13.52 9.38
CA LYS A 97 22.08 -12.86 8.82
C LYS A 97 22.26 -13.16 7.32
N PRO A 98 22.89 -12.25 6.56
CA PRO A 98 23.30 -12.52 5.19
C PRO A 98 24.17 -13.77 5.06
N HIS A 99 24.12 -14.41 3.89
CA HIS A 99 24.95 -15.56 3.53
C HIS A 99 24.83 -16.78 4.47
N ASP A 100 23.69 -16.97 5.13
CA ASP A 100 23.38 -18.24 5.76
C ASP A 100 23.01 -19.30 4.70
N PRO A 101 23.77 -20.40 4.57
CA PRO A 101 23.63 -21.34 3.46
C PRO A 101 22.29 -22.10 3.44
N ALA A 102 21.54 -22.14 4.55
CA ALA A 102 20.29 -22.88 4.66
C ALA A 102 19.05 -21.98 4.61
N LEU A 103 19.19 -20.73 5.04
CA LEU A 103 18.07 -19.82 5.30
C LEU A 103 18.17 -18.49 4.56
N ASN A 104 19.36 -18.04 4.17
CA ASN A 104 19.55 -16.75 3.52
C ASN A 104 20.80 -16.69 2.62
N ASN A 105 20.62 -16.96 1.34
CA ASN A 105 21.73 -16.91 0.36
C ASN A 105 22.00 -15.51 -0.20
N THR A 106 21.36 -14.47 0.32
CA THR A 106 21.52 -13.10 -0.19
C THR A 106 22.49 -12.31 0.68
N SER A 107 22.85 -11.12 0.20
CA SER A 107 23.71 -10.17 0.91
C SER A 107 22.96 -9.32 1.93
N GLU A 108 21.64 -9.45 2.03
CA GLU A 108 20.78 -8.68 2.94
C GLU A 108 20.13 -9.59 3.98
N PRO A 109 19.78 -9.11 5.18
CA PRO A 109 19.02 -9.89 6.15
C PRO A 109 17.69 -10.38 5.58
N ALA A 110 17.37 -11.65 5.80
CA ALA A 110 16.13 -12.24 5.31
C ALA A 110 15.21 -12.66 6.46
N PRO A 111 13.88 -12.42 6.36
CA PRO A 111 12.95 -12.84 7.39
C PRO A 111 12.70 -14.34 7.33
N VAL A 112 12.66 -14.98 8.50
CA VAL A 112 12.07 -16.30 8.72
C VAL A 112 10.97 -16.18 9.76
N TYR A 113 9.95 -17.03 9.69
CA TYR A 113 8.85 -16.95 10.64
C TYR A 113 8.35 -18.31 11.11
N PHE A 114 7.78 -18.31 12.31
CA PHE A 114 6.96 -19.40 12.83
C PHE A 114 5.52 -18.91 12.99
N SER A 115 4.58 -19.61 12.37
CA SER A 115 3.15 -19.33 12.51
C SER A 115 2.68 -19.74 13.90
N MET A 116 1.97 -18.86 14.59
CA MET A 116 1.43 -19.11 15.92
C MET A 116 -0.07 -18.84 15.96
N ASP A 117 -0.76 -19.54 16.86
CA ASP A 117 -2.12 -19.18 17.23
C ASP A 117 -2.09 -17.97 18.18
N GLY A 118 -2.80 -16.91 17.82
CA GLY A 118 -2.87 -15.67 18.60
C GLY A 118 -3.43 -15.90 20.02
N GLY A 119 -4.21 -16.96 20.25
CA GLY A 119 -4.73 -17.33 21.58
C GLY A 119 -3.66 -17.79 22.58
N ASN A 120 -2.49 -18.22 22.10
CA ASN A 120 -1.40 -18.73 22.94
C ASN A 120 -0.20 -17.78 23.01
N ARG A 121 -0.41 -16.50 22.73
CA ARG A 121 0.68 -15.52 22.60
C ARG A 121 1.53 -15.38 23.87
N ASP A 122 0.91 -15.38 25.04
CA ASP A 122 1.61 -15.24 26.32
C ASP A 122 2.59 -16.39 26.58
N PHE A 123 2.26 -17.59 26.12
CA PHE A 123 3.18 -18.73 26.18
C PHE A 123 4.46 -18.47 25.39
N TYR A 124 4.34 -17.92 24.18
CA TYR A 124 5.51 -17.62 23.34
C TYR A 124 6.33 -16.46 23.91
N LEU A 125 5.68 -15.40 24.40
CA LEU A 125 6.35 -14.28 25.08
C LEU A 125 7.17 -14.76 26.27
N ASN A 126 6.55 -15.50 27.20
CA ASN A 126 7.23 -16.05 28.37
C ASN A 126 8.39 -16.99 27.99
N THR A 127 8.23 -17.75 26.91
CA THR A 127 9.29 -18.63 26.41
C THR A 127 10.48 -17.82 25.88
N LEU A 128 10.23 -16.73 25.13
CA LEU A 128 11.29 -15.86 24.62
C LEU A 128 12.05 -15.17 25.76
N ASP A 129 11.33 -14.68 26.77
CA ASP A 129 11.94 -14.09 27.98
C ASP A 129 12.80 -15.10 28.73
N THR A 130 12.33 -16.33 28.88
CA THR A 130 13.08 -17.41 29.54
C THR A 130 14.35 -17.78 28.77
N LEU A 131 14.33 -17.66 27.45
CA LEU A 131 15.49 -17.91 26.58
C LEU A 131 16.45 -16.71 26.49
N GLY A 132 16.12 -15.57 27.10
CA GLY A 132 16.91 -14.34 27.00
C GLY A 132 16.94 -13.79 25.57
N VAL A 133 15.89 -14.04 24.78
CA VAL A 133 15.78 -13.54 23.41
C VAL A 133 15.09 -12.19 23.42
N ASP A 134 15.81 -11.15 22.98
CA ASP A 134 15.22 -9.82 22.80
C ASP A 134 14.08 -9.88 21.79
N HIS A 135 12.95 -9.27 22.15
CA HIS A 135 11.75 -9.31 21.33
C HIS A 135 11.03 -7.96 21.31
N THR A 136 10.35 -7.69 20.20
CA THR A 136 9.51 -6.51 20.02
C THR A 136 8.09 -6.92 19.66
N ALA A 137 7.11 -6.40 20.40
CA ALA A 137 5.71 -6.63 20.12
C ALA A 137 5.19 -5.64 19.06
N LYS A 138 5.15 -6.04 17.79
CA LYS A 138 4.48 -5.30 16.72
C LYS A 138 3.06 -5.82 16.50
N THR A 139 2.28 -5.83 17.57
CA THR A 139 0.89 -6.35 17.56
C THR A 139 -0.16 -5.26 17.53
N GLY A 140 0.23 -4.08 17.04
CA GLY A 140 -0.51 -2.85 17.21
C GLY A 140 -1.45 -2.46 16.07
N GLN A 141 -1.66 -3.31 15.05
CA GLN A 141 -2.75 -3.01 14.11
C GLN A 141 -4.07 -3.35 14.81
N SER A 142 -4.61 -2.38 15.54
CA SER A 142 -5.93 -2.46 16.15
C SER A 142 -6.93 -2.87 15.08
N VAL A 143 -7.69 -3.94 15.34
CA VAL A 143 -8.74 -4.41 14.42
C VAL A 143 -9.72 -3.29 14.08
N TRP A 144 -9.99 -2.39 15.04
CA TRP A 144 -10.80 -1.20 14.83
C TRP A 144 -10.17 -0.20 13.87
N LEU A 145 -8.85 0.02 13.97
CA LEU A 145 -8.13 0.88 13.04
C LEU A 145 -8.09 0.25 11.65
N GLN A 146 -7.90 -1.06 11.55
CA GLN A 146 -7.95 -1.77 10.27
C GLN A 146 -9.34 -1.68 9.65
N LEU A 147 -10.40 -1.90 10.42
CA LEU A 147 -11.79 -1.73 9.99
C LEU A 147 -12.05 -0.29 9.52
N LEU A 148 -11.55 0.72 10.26
CA LEU A 148 -11.68 2.12 9.91
C LEU A 148 -10.92 2.47 8.62
N ILE A 149 -9.73 1.91 8.40
CA ILE A 149 -8.98 2.11 7.15
C ILE A 149 -9.72 1.45 5.98
N THR A 150 -10.30 0.27 6.19
CA THR A 150 -11.05 -0.45 5.15
C THR A 150 -12.37 0.24 4.80
N ILE A 151 -13.12 0.73 5.79
CA ILE A 151 -14.45 1.33 5.62
C ILE A 151 -14.37 2.85 5.40
N GLY A 152 -13.28 3.49 5.84
CA GLY A 152 -13.06 4.94 5.80
C GLY A 152 -13.31 5.59 4.43
N PRO A 153 -12.82 5.04 3.31
CA PRO A 153 -13.11 5.57 1.98
C PRO A 153 -14.62 5.62 1.67
N PHE A 154 -15.37 4.62 2.12
CA PHE A 154 -16.81 4.54 1.91
C PHE A 154 -17.55 5.58 2.76
N LEU A 155 -17.12 5.74 4.02
CA LEU A 155 -17.65 6.77 4.91
C LEU A 155 -17.42 8.17 4.35
N LEU A 156 -16.23 8.44 3.78
CA LEU A 156 -15.93 9.73 3.15
C LEU A 156 -16.84 10.01 1.94
N LEU A 157 -17.13 9.01 1.10
CA LEU A 157 -18.07 9.16 -0.01
C LEU A 157 -19.49 9.45 0.48
N VAL A 158 -19.97 8.72 1.49
CA VAL A 158 -21.30 8.96 2.09
C VAL A 158 -21.38 10.36 2.67
N LEU A 159 -20.35 10.81 3.39
CA LEU A 159 -20.30 12.13 4.01
C LEU A 159 -20.26 13.25 2.95
N LEU A 160 -19.51 13.04 1.85
CA LEU A 160 -19.46 13.97 0.72
C LEU A 160 -20.82 14.07 0.02
N ILE A 161 -21.48 12.94 -0.25
CA ILE A 161 -22.83 12.92 -0.85
C ILE A 161 -23.82 13.61 0.08
N TRP A 162 -23.76 13.32 1.38
CA TRP A 162 -24.61 13.96 2.38
C TRP A 162 -24.43 15.47 2.41
N PHE A 163 -23.18 15.98 2.40
CA PHE A 163 -22.88 17.41 2.40
C PHE A 163 -23.31 18.15 1.13
N LEU A 164 -23.47 17.44 0.01
CA LEU A 164 -23.94 18.03 -1.25
C LEU A 164 -25.46 18.05 -1.38
N ILE A 165 -26.17 17.21 -0.60
CA ILE A 165 -27.63 17.06 -0.65
C ILE A 165 -28.32 17.80 0.51
N ALA A 166 -27.73 17.76 1.71
CA ALA A 166 -28.20 18.46 2.90
C ALA A 166 -27.78 19.93 2.89
#